data_AF-A0A958Q615-F1
#
_entry.id   AF-A0A958Q615-F1
#
_cell.length_a   1.000
_cell.length_b   1.000
_cell.length_c   1.000
_cell.angle_alpha   90.00
_cell.angle_beta   90.00
_cell.angle_gamma   90.00
#
_symmetry.space_group_name_H-M   'P 1'
#
loop_
_entity.id
_entity.type
_entity.pdbx_description
1 polymer ?
#
loop_
_entity_poly.entity_id
_entity_poly.type
_entity_poly.pdbx_seq_one_letter_code
_entity_poly.pdbx_strand_id
1 'polypeptide(L)'
;MKEVLENLFQHKTITREEAKSILLGIASEKYPATQVASFLTVFRMRSVTVEELSGFRDAMLELCVPVDFSEHHAIDVCGTGGDGKDTFNISTLTAFTLAACGVKVTKHGNYGVSSGCGSSNVLEELGVKFTNDTDLLRRQLDTVGIACLHAPLFHPAMKHVAPIRRELGLRTFFNLLGPLVNPSRPTFQLVGVFSLE
;
A
#
# COMPACT_ATOMS: atom_id res chain seq x y z
N MET A 1 14.89 3.87 18.70
CA MET A 1 13.99 4.95 18.24
C MET A 1 14.46 6.34 18.65
N LYS A 2 14.79 6.62 19.93
CA LYS A 2 15.33 7.94 20.33
C LYS A 2 16.49 8.44 19.45
N GLU A 3 17.54 7.64 19.31
CA GLU A 3 18.71 7.98 18.48
C GLU A 3 18.35 8.17 16.99
N VAL A 4 17.46 7.31 16.47
CA VAL A 4 16.93 7.43 15.11
C VAL A 4 16.23 8.79 14.93
N LEU A 5 15.37 9.18 15.87
CA LEU A 5 14.68 10.47 15.83
C LEU A 5 15.67 11.65 15.94
N GLU A 6 16.67 11.57 16.81
CA GLU A 6 17.71 12.61 16.93
C GLU A 6 18.47 12.80 15.61
N ASN A 7 18.84 11.71 14.93
CA ASN A 7 19.47 11.77 13.61
C ASN A 7 18.53 12.37 12.56
N LEU A 8 17.27 11.91 12.55
CA LEU A 8 16.25 12.38 11.63
C LEU A 8 15.92 13.87 11.80
N PHE A 9 15.93 14.39 13.03
CA PHE A 9 15.73 15.82 13.33
C PHE A 9 16.89 16.69 12.86
N GLN A 10 18.08 16.11 12.67
CA GLN A 10 19.23 16.76 12.04
C GLN A 10 19.23 16.61 10.51
N HIS A 11 18.09 16.25 9.91
CA HIS A 11 17.93 15.99 8.47
C HIS A 11 18.79 14.85 7.92
N LYS A 12 19.34 13.99 8.78
CA LYS A 12 20.02 12.76 8.33
C LYS A 12 18.98 11.77 7.80
N THR A 13 19.43 10.88 6.93
CA THR A 13 18.63 9.79 6.39
C THR A 13 19.01 8.48 7.07
N ILE A 14 18.11 7.49 7.00
CA ILE A 14 18.40 6.13 7.43
C ILE A 14 18.63 5.23 6.21
N THR A 15 19.40 4.17 6.40
CA THR A 15 19.65 3.14 5.40
C THR A 15 18.39 2.31 5.13
N ARG A 16 18.40 1.55 4.03
CA ARG A 16 17.33 0.62 3.68
C ARG A 16 17.10 -0.42 4.77
N GLU A 17 18.17 -0.97 5.33
CA GLU A 17 18.15 -1.96 6.40
C GLU A 17 17.55 -1.38 7.70
N GLU A 18 17.95 -0.16 8.07
CA GLU A 18 17.39 0.54 9.22
C GLU A 18 15.90 0.84 9.03
N ALA A 19 15.51 1.37 7.86
CA ALA A 19 14.12 1.65 7.52
C ALA A 19 13.25 0.39 7.61
N LYS A 20 13.74 -0.74 7.06
CA LYS A 20 13.10 -2.05 7.16
C LYS A 20 12.96 -2.47 8.63
N SER A 21 14.06 -2.48 9.38
CA SER A 21 14.07 -2.90 10.79
C SER A 21 13.13 -2.04 11.66
N ILE A 22 13.09 -0.73 11.43
CA ILE A 22 12.22 0.19 12.15
C ILE A 22 10.76 -0.14 11.86
N LEU A 23 10.38 -0.34 10.59
CA LEU A 23 8.99 -0.63 10.25
C LEU A 23 8.54 -2.00 10.78
N LEU A 24 9.41 -3.02 10.74
CA LEU A 24 9.14 -4.30 11.41
C LEU A 24 8.94 -4.11 12.93
N GLY A 25 9.74 -3.25 13.56
CA GLY A 25 9.58 -2.91 14.98
C GLY A 25 8.28 -2.18 15.29
N ILE A 26 7.87 -1.24 14.42
CA ILE A 26 6.56 -0.55 14.52
C ILE A 26 5.41 -1.56 14.41
N ALA A 27 5.45 -2.43 13.40
CA ALA A 27 4.44 -3.47 13.18
C ALA A 27 4.33 -4.47 14.35
N SER A 28 5.43 -4.69 15.07
CA SER A 28 5.51 -5.58 16.24
C SER A 28 5.29 -4.83 17.58
N GLU A 29 4.78 -3.59 17.54
CA GLU A 29 4.50 -2.77 18.74
C GLU A 29 5.72 -2.53 19.66
N LYS A 30 6.94 -2.56 19.12
CA LYS A 30 8.18 -2.36 19.90
C LYS A 30 8.39 -0.91 20.36
N TYR A 31 7.64 0.04 19.78
CA TYR A 31 7.81 1.47 20.04
C TYR A 31 6.51 2.09 20.56
N PRO A 32 6.58 3.02 21.53
CA PRO A 32 5.42 3.79 21.96
C PRO A 32 4.79 4.57 20.80
N ALA A 33 3.45 4.67 20.80
CA ALA A 33 2.69 5.37 19.77
C ALA A 33 3.15 6.82 19.55
N THR A 34 3.56 7.51 20.61
CA THR A 34 4.10 8.88 20.54
C THR A 34 5.39 8.96 19.72
N GLN A 35 6.29 7.98 19.86
CA GLN A 35 7.54 7.93 19.09
C GLN A 35 7.27 7.57 17.63
N VAL A 36 6.31 6.68 17.37
CA VAL A 36 5.88 6.35 16.01
C VAL A 36 5.27 7.59 15.35
N ALA A 37 4.40 8.33 16.05
CA ALA A 37 3.82 9.56 15.53
C ALA A 37 4.89 10.61 15.18
N SER A 38 5.89 10.82 16.06
CA SER A 38 7.04 11.68 15.76
C SER A 38 7.81 11.20 14.53
N PHE A 39 8.09 9.90 14.43
CA PHE A 39 8.79 9.30 13.29
C PHE A 39 8.04 9.54 11.97
N LEU A 40 6.73 9.30 11.93
CA LEU A 40 5.92 9.54 10.73
C LEU A 40 5.89 11.02 10.33
N THR A 41 5.90 11.92 11.31
CA THR A 41 5.85 13.37 11.09
C THR A 41 7.13 13.90 10.45
N VAL A 42 8.31 13.32 10.74
CA VAL A 42 9.57 13.71 10.09
C VAL A 42 9.45 13.65 8.57
N PHE A 43 8.87 12.56 8.03
CA PHE A 43 8.67 12.37 6.60
C PHE A 43 7.57 13.24 6.00
N ARG A 44 6.90 14.06 6.81
CA ARG A 44 6.04 15.16 6.32
C ARG A 44 6.82 16.46 6.15
N MET A 45 7.89 16.63 6.92
CA MET A 45 8.77 17.82 6.91
C MET A 45 9.92 17.69 5.90
N ARG A 46 10.27 16.47 5.49
CA ARG A 46 11.22 16.18 4.42
C ARG A 46 10.73 15.03 3.55
N SER A 47 11.20 14.96 2.31
CA SER A 47 10.94 13.81 1.44
C SER A 47 11.59 12.54 1.99
N VAL A 48 10.92 11.42 1.79
CA VAL A 48 11.49 10.08 2.00
C VAL A 48 12.47 9.78 0.86
N THR A 49 13.65 9.24 1.18
CA THR A 49 14.59 8.84 0.12
C THR A 49 14.18 7.52 -0.51
N VAL A 50 14.76 7.19 -1.67
CA VAL A 50 14.54 5.90 -2.35
C VAL A 50 14.96 4.72 -1.46
N GLU A 51 16.07 4.84 -0.73
CA GLU A 51 16.55 3.78 0.17
C GLU A 51 15.60 3.57 1.35
N GLU A 52 15.13 4.66 1.96
CA GLU A 52 14.17 4.62 3.06
C GLU A 52 12.84 4.01 2.62
N LEU A 53 12.30 4.47 1.49
CA LEU A 53 11.05 3.95 0.93
C LEU A 53 11.17 2.48 0.52
N SER A 54 12.32 2.08 -0.03
CA SER A 54 12.61 0.68 -0.36
C SER A 54 12.65 -0.19 0.89
N GLY A 55 13.25 0.28 1.98
CA GLY A 55 13.29 -0.46 3.24
C GLY A 55 11.90 -0.63 3.85
N PHE A 56 11.10 0.44 3.83
CA PHE A 56 9.70 0.37 4.27
C PHE A 56 8.87 -0.57 3.40
N ARG A 57 9.04 -0.54 2.06
CA ARG A 57 8.40 -1.48 1.14
C ARG A 57 8.78 -2.92 1.47
N ASP A 58 10.07 -3.20 1.69
CA ASP A 58 10.55 -4.54 1.98
C ASP A 58 9.95 -5.09 3.28
N ALA A 59 9.85 -4.26 4.33
CA ALA A 59 9.19 -4.65 5.57
C ALA A 59 7.68 -4.92 5.35
N MET A 60 6.99 -4.11 4.56
CA MET A 60 5.58 -4.33 4.24
C MET A 60 5.34 -5.64 3.46
N LEU A 61 6.23 -5.96 2.52
CA LEU A 61 6.17 -7.20 1.75
C LEU A 61 6.57 -8.43 2.58
N GLU A 62 7.42 -8.27 3.60
CA GLU A 62 7.76 -9.32 4.56
C GLU A 62 6.60 -9.62 5.52
N LEU A 63 5.84 -8.59 5.92
CA LEU A 63 4.72 -8.70 6.85
C LEU A 63 3.39 -9.03 6.18
N CYS A 64 3.33 -9.07 4.84
CA CYS A 64 2.10 -9.34 4.12
C CYS A 64 1.76 -10.84 4.12
N VAL A 65 0.51 -11.16 3.81
CA VAL A 65 0.10 -12.50 3.38
C VAL A 65 0.43 -12.59 1.89
N PRO A 66 1.45 -13.33 1.46
CA PRO A 66 1.82 -13.39 0.05
C PRO A 66 0.84 -14.25 -0.74
N VAL A 67 0.67 -13.92 -2.02
CA VAL A 67 0.00 -14.78 -3.00
C VAL A 67 0.88 -14.92 -4.22
N ASP A 68 0.97 -16.11 -4.80
CA ASP A 68 1.78 -16.35 -6.00
C ASP A 68 0.88 -16.53 -7.22
N PHE A 69 0.98 -15.56 -8.12
CA PHE A 69 0.33 -15.51 -9.44
C PHE A 69 1.35 -15.19 -10.53
N SER A 70 2.62 -15.57 -10.30
CA SER A 70 3.72 -15.31 -11.23
C SER A 70 3.48 -15.92 -12.61
N GLU A 71 2.70 -17.00 -12.70
CA GLU A 71 2.30 -17.67 -13.93
C GLU A 71 1.40 -16.81 -14.84
N HIS A 72 0.71 -15.81 -14.29
CA HIS A 72 -0.27 -15.00 -15.03
C HIS A 72 0.32 -13.78 -15.74
N HIS A 73 1.58 -13.43 -15.47
CA HIS A 73 2.21 -12.20 -15.98
C HIS A 73 1.32 -10.95 -15.79
N ALA A 74 0.69 -10.84 -14.62
CA ALA A 74 -0.34 -9.86 -14.35
C ALA A 74 0.19 -8.43 -14.23
N ILE A 75 -0.71 -7.46 -14.42
CA ILE A 75 -0.50 -6.04 -14.15
C ILE A 75 -1.30 -5.57 -12.93
N ASP A 76 -0.74 -4.65 -12.16
CA ASP A 76 -1.50 -3.84 -11.20
C ASP A 76 -1.66 -2.39 -11.68
N VAL A 77 -2.86 -1.87 -11.49
CA VAL A 77 -3.23 -0.50 -11.84
C VAL A 77 -3.83 0.16 -10.60
N CYS A 78 -2.97 0.81 -9.83
CA CYS A 78 -3.31 1.46 -8.58
C CYS A 78 -2.59 2.81 -8.46
N GLY A 79 -2.89 3.56 -7.42
CA GLY A 79 -2.25 4.85 -7.20
C GLY A 79 -2.10 5.14 -5.72
N THR A 80 -1.25 6.10 -5.41
CA THR A 80 -1.02 6.58 -4.04
C THR A 80 -2.29 7.19 -3.43
N GLY A 81 -3.22 7.63 -4.29
CA GLY A 81 -4.35 8.46 -3.90
C GLY A 81 -3.91 9.83 -3.38
N GLY A 82 -4.88 10.64 -2.96
CA GLY A 82 -4.61 11.93 -2.33
C GLY A 82 -4.22 13.06 -3.29
N ASP A 83 -4.54 12.99 -4.58
CA ASP A 83 -4.39 14.15 -5.47
C ASP A 83 -5.39 15.28 -5.17
N GLY A 84 -6.42 15.01 -4.36
CA GLY A 84 -7.45 15.98 -3.96
C GLY A 84 -8.37 16.39 -5.10
N LYS A 85 -8.40 15.63 -6.20
CA LYS A 85 -9.20 15.96 -7.38
C LYS A 85 -10.62 15.38 -7.35
N ASP A 86 -10.93 14.54 -6.38
CA ASP A 86 -12.22 13.86 -6.21
C ASP A 86 -12.79 13.28 -7.51
N THR A 87 -11.89 12.71 -8.32
CA THR A 87 -12.28 12.01 -9.55
C THR A 87 -12.98 10.70 -9.21
N PHE A 88 -13.72 10.17 -10.19
CA PHE A 88 -14.22 8.81 -10.09
C PHE A 88 -13.06 7.79 -10.06
N ASN A 89 -13.36 6.52 -9.78
CA ASN A 89 -12.37 5.48 -9.57
C ASN A 89 -11.73 5.00 -10.90
N ILE A 90 -10.95 5.87 -11.55
CA ILE A 90 -10.32 5.65 -12.86
C ILE A 90 -9.54 4.34 -12.88
N SER A 91 -8.68 4.10 -11.89
CA SER A 91 -7.86 2.88 -11.83
C SER A 91 -8.69 1.60 -11.67
N THR A 92 -9.88 1.68 -11.06
CA THR A 92 -10.79 0.53 -10.95
C THR A 92 -11.42 0.23 -12.30
N LEU A 93 -11.89 1.26 -13.02
CA LEU A 93 -12.42 1.10 -14.37
C LEU A 93 -11.35 0.55 -15.32
N THR A 94 -10.14 1.12 -15.30
CA THR A 94 -9.01 0.65 -16.10
C THR A 94 -8.70 -0.83 -15.85
N ALA A 95 -8.75 -1.29 -14.60
CA ALA A 95 -8.52 -2.69 -14.25
C ALA A 95 -9.51 -3.63 -14.96
N PHE A 96 -10.80 -3.30 -14.95
CA PHE A 96 -11.81 -4.08 -15.67
C PHE A 96 -11.67 -3.99 -17.19
N THR A 97 -11.33 -2.83 -17.73
CA THR A 97 -11.06 -2.68 -19.17
C THR A 97 -9.90 -3.56 -19.62
N LEU A 98 -8.79 -3.58 -18.86
CA LEU A 98 -7.64 -4.45 -19.15
C LEU A 98 -8.01 -5.94 -19.11
N ALA A 99 -8.77 -6.35 -18.09
CA ALA A 99 -9.26 -7.72 -17.99
C ALA A 99 -10.17 -8.11 -19.17
N ALA A 100 -11.06 -7.21 -19.58
CA ALA A 100 -11.92 -7.41 -20.76
C ALA A 100 -11.12 -7.51 -22.08
N CYS A 101 -9.95 -6.88 -22.15
CA CYS A 101 -9.00 -7.02 -23.26
C CYS A 101 -8.09 -8.26 -23.16
N GLY A 102 -8.29 -9.13 -22.18
CA GLY A 102 -7.54 -10.37 -21.99
C GLY A 102 -6.23 -10.23 -21.20
N VAL A 103 -5.93 -9.04 -20.66
CA VAL A 103 -4.77 -8.82 -19.79
C VAL A 103 -5.11 -9.26 -18.36
N LYS A 104 -4.27 -10.09 -17.73
CA LYS A 104 -4.48 -10.51 -16.34
C LYS A 104 -4.18 -9.36 -15.38
N VAL A 105 -5.08 -9.09 -14.43
CA VAL A 105 -4.97 -7.96 -13.51
C VAL A 105 -5.02 -8.41 -12.04
N THR A 106 -3.98 -8.08 -11.27
CA THR A 106 -3.97 -8.26 -9.80
C THR A 106 -4.09 -6.89 -9.12
N LYS A 107 -5.31 -6.37 -9.04
CA LYS A 107 -5.54 -5.01 -8.56
C LYS A 107 -5.35 -4.94 -7.05
N HIS A 108 -4.34 -4.23 -6.57
CA HIS A 108 -4.23 -3.88 -5.16
C HIS A 108 -5.10 -2.66 -4.84
N GLY A 109 -5.97 -2.80 -3.84
CA GLY A 109 -6.99 -1.79 -3.54
C GLY A 109 -7.22 -1.61 -2.05
N ASN A 110 -7.69 -0.41 -1.67
CA ASN A 110 -8.05 -0.11 -0.30
C ASN A 110 -9.32 0.76 -0.25
N TYR A 111 -9.88 0.91 0.95
CA TYR A 111 -10.91 1.91 1.21
C TYR A 111 -10.35 3.32 1.03
N GLY A 112 -11.25 4.28 0.84
CA GLY A 112 -10.89 5.70 0.80
C GLY A 112 -10.19 6.12 2.09
N VAL A 113 -8.94 6.58 1.98
CA VAL A 113 -8.17 7.13 3.12
C VAL A 113 -8.16 8.65 3.08
N SER A 114 -8.04 9.23 1.88
CA SER A 114 -8.03 10.68 1.64
C SER A 114 -9.19 11.16 0.76
N SER A 115 -9.79 10.27 -0.03
CA SER A 115 -11.03 10.52 -0.77
C SER A 115 -12.20 9.90 -0.01
N GLY A 116 -13.41 10.42 -0.22
CA GLY A 116 -14.62 9.85 0.37
C GLY A 116 -14.95 8.43 -0.11
N CYS A 117 -14.34 7.98 -1.21
CA CYS A 117 -14.57 6.66 -1.81
C CYS A 117 -13.29 6.12 -2.47
N GLY A 118 -12.82 4.96 -2.01
CA GLY A 118 -11.69 4.22 -2.60
C GLY A 118 -12.15 3.04 -3.46
N SER A 119 -11.18 2.38 -4.12
CA SER A 119 -11.49 1.26 -5.03
C SER A 119 -12.27 0.15 -4.34
N SER A 120 -11.94 -0.13 -3.09
CA SER A 120 -12.61 -1.20 -2.34
C SER A 120 -14.04 -0.86 -1.98
N ASN A 121 -14.34 0.43 -1.72
CA ASN A 121 -15.71 0.87 -1.46
C ASN A 121 -16.61 0.67 -2.69
N VAL A 122 -16.12 1.05 -3.88
CA VAL A 122 -16.87 0.87 -5.13
C VAL A 122 -17.14 -0.61 -5.41
N LEU A 123 -16.13 -1.46 -5.25
CA LEU A 123 -16.26 -2.89 -5.52
C LEU A 123 -17.24 -3.57 -4.54
N GLU A 124 -17.20 -3.22 -3.26
CA GLU A 124 -18.16 -3.72 -2.27
C GLU A 124 -19.60 -3.30 -2.59
N GLU A 125 -19.81 -2.04 -2.96
CA GLU A 125 -21.13 -1.54 -3.36
C GLU A 125 -21.66 -2.27 -4.60
N LEU A 126 -20.76 -2.68 -5.52
CA LEU A 126 -21.08 -3.52 -6.67
C LEU A 126 -21.24 -5.01 -6.33
N GLY A 127 -21.17 -5.39 -5.05
CA GLY A 127 -21.41 -6.75 -4.56
C GLY A 127 -20.18 -7.66 -4.51
N VAL A 128 -18.97 -7.13 -4.72
CA VAL A 128 -17.73 -7.91 -4.57
C VAL A 128 -17.53 -8.24 -3.09
N LYS A 129 -17.32 -9.52 -2.81
CA LYS A 129 -16.90 -10.00 -1.49
C LYS A 129 -15.40 -10.24 -1.51
N PHE A 130 -14.65 -9.47 -0.74
CA PHE A 130 -13.20 -9.65 -0.64
C PHE A 130 -12.83 -10.92 0.12
N THR A 131 -11.74 -11.54 -0.30
CA THR A 131 -11.19 -12.76 0.30
C THR A 131 -9.67 -12.75 0.17
N ASN A 132 -8.99 -13.49 1.05
CA ASN A 132 -7.59 -13.87 0.90
C ASN A 132 -7.42 -15.37 0.59
N ASP A 133 -8.51 -16.06 0.28
CA ASP A 133 -8.47 -17.43 -0.25
C ASP A 133 -7.78 -17.42 -1.61
N THR A 134 -6.56 -17.97 -1.63
CA THR A 134 -5.68 -17.96 -2.81
C THR A 134 -6.26 -18.77 -3.97
N ASP A 135 -6.97 -19.86 -3.69
CA ASP A 135 -7.55 -20.70 -4.74
C ASP A 135 -8.75 -20.00 -5.41
N LEU A 136 -9.55 -19.29 -4.62
CA LEU A 136 -10.63 -18.47 -5.15
C LEU A 136 -10.09 -17.30 -6.00
N LEU A 137 -9.05 -16.61 -5.52
CA LEU A 137 -8.40 -15.52 -6.26
C LEU A 137 -7.76 -16.00 -7.56
N ARG A 138 -7.08 -17.16 -7.54
CA ARG A 138 -6.54 -17.80 -8.75
C ARG A 138 -7.65 -18.11 -9.75
N ARG A 139 -8.75 -18.69 -9.29
CA ARG A 139 -9.92 -18.96 -10.16
C ARG A 139 -10.51 -17.67 -10.75
N GLN A 140 -10.55 -16.57 -10.00
CA GLN A 140 -11.00 -15.27 -10.50
C GLN A 140 -10.07 -14.75 -11.61
N LEU A 141 -8.75 -14.87 -11.43
CA LEU A 141 -7.78 -14.54 -12.49
C LEU A 141 -7.97 -15.42 -13.72
N ASP A 142 -8.14 -16.72 -13.56
CA ASP A 142 -8.27 -17.66 -14.68
C ASP A 142 -9.53 -17.40 -15.50
N THR A 143 -10.67 -17.22 -14.82
CA THR A 143 -12.00 -17.16 -15.43
C THR A 143 -12.45 -15.75 -15.83
N VAL A 144 -12.17 -14.75 -14.98
CA VAL A 144 -12.63 -13.36 -15.16
C VAL A 144 -11.48 -12.45 -15.65
N GLY A 145 -10.22 -12.84 -15.42
CA GLY A 145 -9.05 -12.06 -15.81
C GLY A 145 -8.61 -11.04 -14.75
N ILE A 146 -9.30 -10.94 -13.62
CA ILE A 146 -8.98 -10.00 -12.55
C ILE A 146 -9.17 -10.62 -11.17
N ALA A 147 -8.21 -10.38 -10.28
CA ALA A 147 -8.35 -10.59 -8.84
C ALA A 147 -8.13 -9.27 -8.09
N CYS A 148 -9.02 -8.98 -7.15
CA CYS A 148 -8.94 -7.77 -6.32
C CYS A 148 -8.32 -8.11 -4.97
N LEU A 149 -7.12 -7.59 -4.72
CA LEU A 149 -6.35 -7.82 -3.52
C LEU A 149 -6.65 -6.67 -2.54
N HIS A 150 -7.58 -6.91 -1.62
CA HIS A 150 -8.03 -5.92 -0.64
C HIS A 150 -7.01 -5.75 0.48
N ALA A 151 -6.31 -4.61 0.53
CA ALA A 151 -5.15 -4.39 1.38
C ALA A 151 -5.31 -4.81 2.86
N PRO A 152 -6.45 -4.55 3.55
CA PRO A 152 -6.69 -5.04 4.91
C PRO A 152 -6.60 -6.56 5.11
N LEU A 153 -6.90 -7.37 4.09
CA LEU A 153 -6.80 -8.84 4.16
C LEU A 153 -5.37 -9.36 3.95
N PHE A 154 -4.50 -8.55 3.34
CA PHE A 154 -3.14 -8.94 2.97
C PHE A 154 -2.06 -8.25 3.79
N HIS A 155 -2.36 -7.13 4.45
CA HIS A 155 -1.41 -6.39 5.30
C HIS A 155 -1.91 -6.30 6.75
N PRO A 156 -2.12 -7.43 7.46
CA PRO A 156 -2.72 -7.44 8.79
C PRO A 156 -1.88 -6.67 9.82
N ALA A 157 -0.55 -6.62 9.64
CA ALA A 157 0.37 -5.87 10.49
C ALA A 157 0.07 -4.35 10.51
N MET A 158 -0.61 -3.82 9.48
CA MET A 158 -1.00 -2.41 9.43
C MET A 158 -2.05 -2.02 10.46
N LYS A 159 -2.76 -2.98 11.06
CA LYS A 159 -3.75 -2.71 12.10
C LYS A 159 -3.17 -1.98 13.32
N HIS A 160 -1.88 -2.19 13.62
CA HIS A 160 -1.20 -1.54 14.75
C HIS A 160 -0.87 -0.08 14.47
N VAL A 161 -0.66 0.28 13.19
CA VAL A 161 -0.29 1.64 12.78
C VAL A 161 -1.51 2.46 12.36
N ALA A 162 -2.61 1.78 11.99
CA ALA A 162 -3.83 2.44 11.54
C ALA A 162 -4.44 3.43 12.56
N PRO A 163 -4.52 3.15 13.88
CA PRO A 163 -5.00 4.12 14.87
C PRO A 163 -4.16 5.39 14.90
N ILE A 164 -2.83 5.24 14.93
CA ILE A 164 -1.88 6.36 14.96
C ILE A 164 -2.05 7.23 13.70
N ARG A 165 -2.16 6.61 12.52
CA ARG A 165 -2.39 7.35 11.27
C ARG A 165 -3.73 8.08 11.25
N ARG A 166 -4.78 7.46 11.81
CA ARG A 166 -6.11 8.06 11.91
C ARG A 166 -6.11 9.28 12.84
N GLU A 167 -5.47 9.16 14.01
CA GLU A 167 -5.32 10.25 14.98
C GLU A 167 -4.45 11.39 14.45
N LEU A 168 -3.36 11.07 13.73
CA LEU A 168 -2.54 12.09 13.08
C LEU A 168 -3.34 12.86 12.03
N GLY A 169 -4.20 12.18 11.25
CA GLY A 169 -5.00 12.83 10.20
C GLY A 169 -4.18 13.45 9.07
N LEU A 170 -2.89 13.11 8.97
CA LEU A 170 -1.95 13.64 7.98
C LEU A 170 -1.46 12.55 7.03
N ARG A 171 -1.05 12.96 5.83
CA ARG A 171 -0.34 12.08 4.89
C ARG A 171 1.04 11.73 5.43
N THR A 172 1.44 10.50 5.22
CA THR A 172 2.73 9.94 5.67
C THR A 172 3.34 9.12 4.54
N PHE A 173 4.57 8.63 4.68
CA PHE A 173 5.19 7.75 3.67
C PHE A 173 4.35 6.48 3.39
N PHE A 174 3.47 6.04 4.30
CA PHE A 174 2.54 4.93 4.03
C PHE A 174 1.63 5.17 2.84
N ASN A 175 1.31 6.42 2.51
CA ASN A 175 0.51 6.75 1.33
C ASN A 175 1.27 6.46 0.03
N LEU A 176 2.61 6.52 0.05
CA LEU A 176 3.46 6.16 -1.08
C LEU A 176 3.63 4.64 -1.20
N LEU A 177 3.54 3.90 -0.09
CA LEU A 177 3.74 2.46 -0.07
C LEU A 177 2.60 1.66 -0.70
N GLY A 178 1.37 2.18 -0.71
CA GLY A 178 0.18 1.43 -1.15
C GLY A 178 0.37 0.70 -2.50
N PRO A 179 0.80 1.40 -3.56
CA PRO A 179 1.12 0.77 -4.84
C PRO A 179 2.30 -0.21 -4.76
N LEU A 180 3.33 0.10 -3.97
CA LEU A 180 4.59 -0.63 -3.99
C LEU A 180 4.56 -1.99 -3.29
N VAL A 181 3.45 -2.33 -2.62
CA VAL A 181 3.36 -3.47 -1.71
C VAL A 181 2.30 -4.49 -2.11
N ASN A 182 1.92 -4.53 -3.40
CA ASN A 182 0.99 -5.54 -3.90
C ASN A 182 1.48 -6.97 -3.50
N PRO A 183 0.67 -7.76 -2.78
CA PRO A 183 1.10 -9.05 -2.22
C PRO A 183 1.37 -10.12 -3.29
N SER A 184 0.89 -9.91 -4.53
CA SER A 184 1.17 -10.78 -5.68
C SER A 184 2.47 -10.46 -6.41
N ARG A 185 3.12 -9.32 -6.12
CA ARG A 185 4.34 -8.84 -6.78
C ARG A 185 4.24 -8.95 -8.32
N PRO A 186 3.24 -8.29 -8.94
CA PRO A 186 2.97 -8.43 -10.36
C PRO A 186 4.17 -8.02 -11.22
N THR A 187 4.29 -8.65 -12.40
CA THR A 187 5.36 -8.35 -13.35
C THR A 187 5.28 -6.91 -13.86
N PHE A 188 4.06 -6.39 -14.02
CA PHE A 188 3.82 -5.06 -14.55
C PHE A 188 3.07 -4.19 -13.55
N GLN A 189 3.35 -2.88 -13.58
CA GLN A 189 2.61 -1.93 -12.77
C GLN A 189 2.44 -0.60 -13.50
N LEU A 190 1.23 -0.05 -13.45
CA LEU A 190 0.96 1.34 -13.79
C LEU A 190 0.54 2.07 -12.50
N VAL A 191 1.41 2.95 -12.02
CA VAL A 191 1.20 3.66 -10.75
C VAL A 191 0.82 5.11 -10.99
N GLY A 192 -0.33 5.52 -10.46
CA GLY A 192 -0.67 6.94 -10.32
C GLY A 192 -0.02 7.54 -9.07
N VAL A 193 0.71 8.65 -9.24
CA VAL A 193 1.30 9.43 -8.15
C VAL A 193 0.58 10.78 -8.01
N PHE A 194 0.48 11.31 -6.79
CA PHE A 194 -0.26 12.55 -6.52
C PHE A 194 0.54 13.83 -6.83
N SER A 195 1.86 13.74 -6.94
CA SER A 195 2.80 14.83 -7.22
C SER A 195 3.83 14.41 -8.27
N LEU A 196 4.53 15.39 -8.84
CA LEU A 196 5.66 15.16 -9.74
C LEU A 196 6.94 14.84 -8.97
N GLU A 197 7.08 15.45 -7.79
CA GLU A 197 8.11 15.19 -6.78
C GLU A 197 7.86 13.87 -6.05
#